data_AF-A0A4R2RMV6-F1
#
_entry.id   AF-A0A4R2RMV6-F1
#
_cell.length_a   1.000
_cell.length_b   1.000
_cell.length_c   1.000
_cell.angle_alpha   90.00
_cell.angle_beta   90.00
_cell.angle_gamma   90.00
#
_symmetry.space_group_name_H-M   'P 1'
#
loop_
_entity.id
_entity.type
_entity.pdbx_description
1 polymer ?
#
loop_
_entity_poly.entity_id
_entity_poly.type
_entity_poly.pdbx_seq_one_letter_code
_entity_poly.pdbx_strand_id
1 'polypeptide(L)'
;MRLQDLYEHGSGRYAAQAYWNALAKLRAAWKEVFAEDLPTEGNRAMGAFEQAIDLMKARLAADATGGDRLRQVLDVDRKDDIAEVLLGWADMDDVAPKIVRQAMIARCLELGKGRHDLRSVLRPVLDVVFADSKARRPRVGANRHWPRLLQYLRELEEETDASPAGQGLRLLNAGGGGRVARHPSDPGTLAVRVDPEHLL
;
A
#
# COMPACT_ATOMS: atom_id res chain seq x y z
N MET A 1 -11.38 14.93 1.27
CA MET A 1 -11.93 15.31 -0.05
C MET A 1 -13.32 14.72 -0.13
N ARG A 2 -14.37 15.55 -0.26
CA ARG A 2 -15.75 15.04 -0.35
C ARG A 2 -15.97 14.56 -1.79
N LEU A 3 -16.87 13.59 -1.99
CA LEU A 3 -17.27 13.09 -3.31
C LEU A 3 -17.56 14.22 -4.33
N GLN A 4 -18.05 15.38 -3.87
CA GLN A 4 -18.28 16.57 -4.69
C GLN A 4 -17.02 17.15 -5.34
N ASP A 5 -15.85 17.07 -4.71
CA ASP A 5 -14.60 17.65 -5.23
C ASP A 5 -14.06 16.87 -6.45
N LEU A 6 -14.41 15.58 -6.58
CA LEU A 6 -14.10 14.76 -7.76
C LEU A 6 -14.96 15.13 -8.98
N TYR A 7 -16.14 15.72 -8.76
CA TYR A 7 -17.06 16.12 -9.83
C TYR A 7 -16.74 17.51 -10.39
N GLU A 8 -16.13 18.40 -9.62
CA GLU A 8 -15.98 19.80 -10.04
C GLU A 8 -14.90 20.01 -11.12
N HIS A 9 -13.92 19.11 -11.30
CA HIS A 9 -12.79 19.34 -12.22
C HIS A 9 -12.48 18.19 -13.20
N GLY A 10 -13.24 17.07 -13.20
CA GLY A 10 -12.96 15.89 -14.04
C GLY A 10 -14.05 15.60 -15.06
N SER A 11 -13.69 15.47 -16.35
CA SER A 11 -14.60 14.92 -17.36
C SER A 11 -15.15 13.55 -16.91
N GLY A 12 -16.39 13.20 -17.23
CA GLY A 12 -17.07 11.98 -16.72
C GLY A 12 -16.31 10.65 -16.93
N ARG A 13 -15.29 10.65 -17.80
CA ARG A 13 -14.33 9.56 -17.98
C ARG A 13 -13.44 9.32 -16.75
N TYR A 14 -12.96 10.37 -16.10
CA TYR A 14 -12.13 10.27 -14.88
C TYR A 14 -12.93 9.71 -13.70
N ALA A 15 -14.18 10.17 -13.54
CA ALA A 15 -15.07 9.63 -12.52
C ALA A 15 -15.36 8.13 -12.74
N ALA A 16 -15.68 7.73 -13.97
CA ALA A 16 -15.91 6.33 -14.30
C ALA A 16 -14.66 5.45 -14.06
N GLN A 17 -13.47 5.97 -14.36
CA GLN A 17 -12.21 5.26 -14.10
C GLN A 17 -11.95 5.08 -12.60
N ALA A 18 -12.23 6.10 -11.78
CA ALA A 18 -12.10 5.99 -10.33
C ALA A 18 -12.98 4.86 -9.76
N TYR A 19 -14.22 4.74 -10.22
CA TYR A 19 -15.11 3.65 -9.83
C TYR A 19 -14.59 2.27 -10.26
N TRP A 20 -14.06 2.13 -11.48
CA TRP A 20 -13.49 0.86 -11.91
C TRP A 20 -12.24 0.47 -11.13
N ASN A 21 -11.36 1.44 -10.84
CA ASN A 21 -10.19 1.21 -10.02
C ASN A 21 -10.59 0.80 -8.59
N ALA A 22 -11.55 1.51 -7.98
CA ALA A 22 -12.09 1.18 -6.67
C ALA A 22 -12.72 -0.22 -6.64
N LEU A 23 -13.49 -0.57 -7.67
CA LEU A 23 -14.10 -1.89 -7.80
C LEU A 23 -13.05 -3.00 -7.95
N ALA A 24 -12.01 -2.77 -8.76
CA ALA A 24 -10.93 -3.74 -8.95
C ALA A 24 -10.20 -4.01 -7.63
N LYS A 25 -9.91 -2.96 -6.85
CA LYS A 25 -9.31 -3.07 -5.51
C LYS A 25 -10.22 -3.86 -4.56
N LEU A 26 -11.52 -3.57 -4.55
CA LEU A 26 -12.49 -4.28 -3.72
C LEU A 26 -12.59 -5.77 -4.10
N ARG A 27 -12.66 -6.09 -5.39
CA ARG A 27 -12.72 -7.48 -5.89
C ARG A 27 -11.47 -8.28 -5.50
N ALA A 28 -10.29 -7.69 -5.63
CA ALA A 28 -9.04 -8.33 -5.25
C ALA A 28 -9.02 -8.66 -3.75
N ALA A 29 -9.34 -7.67 -2.90
CA ALA A 29 -9.40 -7.87 -1.45
C ALA A 29 -10.49 -8.86 -1.04
N TRP A 30 -11.65 -8.83 -1.71
CA TRP A 30 -12.73 -9.79 -1.48
C TRP A 30 -12.28 -11.23 -1.74
N LYS A 31 -11.63 -11.47 -2.87
CA LYS A 31 -11.11 -12.77 -3.25
C LYS A 31 -10.04 -13.27 -2.28
N GLU A 32 -9.18 -12.39 -1.80
CA GLU A 32 -8.16 -12.73 -0.81
C GLU A 32 -8.78 -13.17 0.53
N VAL A 33 -9.81 -12.47 1.00
CA VAL A 33 -10.39 -12.71 2.33
C VAL A 33 -11.40 -13.85 2.34
N PHE A 34 -12.22 -13.95 1.29
CA PHE A 34 -13.34 -14.89 1.23
C PHE A 34 -13.11 -16.05 0.26
N ALA A 35 -12.04 -16.03 -0.54
CA ALA A 35 -11.77 -17.04 -1.57
C ALA A 35 -12.89 -17.18 -2.64
N GLU A 36 -13.68 -16.14 -2.81
CA GLU A 36 -14.83 -16.08 -3.74
C GLU A 36 -14.67 -14.87 -4.68
N ASP A 37 -15.32 -14.88 -5.84
CA ASP A 37 -15.39 -13.70 -6.70
C ASP A 37 -16.59 -12.83 -6.26
N LEU A 38 -16.42 -11.50 -6.24
CA LEU A 38 -17.49 -10.57 -5.88
C LEU A 38 -18.45 -10.37 -7.08
N PRO A 39 -19.69 -10.89 -7.02
CA PRO A 39 -20.59 -10.85 -8.16
C PRO A 39 -21.08 -9.42 -8.36
N THR A 40 -20.70 -8.83 -9.47
CA THR A 40 -21.09 -7.46 -9.83
C THR A 40 -21.46 -7.44 -11.29
N GLU A 41 -22.64 -6.92 -11.59
CA GLU A 41 -23.25 -6.94 -12.91
C GLU A 41 -23.37 -5.52 -13.46
N GLY A 42 -23.33 -5.41 -14.79
CA GLY A 42 -23.63 -4.17 -15.51
C GLY A 42 -22.42 -3.44 -16.10
N ASN A 43 -22.74 -2.58 -17.07
CA ASN A 43 -21.76 -1.91 -17.92
C ASN A 43 -21.40 -0.49 -17.43
N ARG A 44 -22.01 -0.03 -16.34
CA ARG A 44 -21.79 1.31 -15.76
C ARG A 44 -20.95 1.19 -14.48
N ALA A 45 -19.81 1.87 -14.46
CA ALA A 45 -18.82 1.79 -13.37
C ALA A 45 -19.42 2.08 -11.98
N MET A 46 -20.17 3.17 -11.87
CA MET A 46 -20.78 3.60 -10.60
C MET A 46 -21.78 2.56 -10.08
N GLY A 47 -22.71 2.10 -10.92
CA GLY A 47 -23.71 1.12 -10.51
C GLY A 47 -23.10 -0.24 -10.13
N ALA A 48 -22.09 -0.69 -10.88
CA ALA A 48 -21.36 -1.91 -10.53
C ALA A 48 -20.62 -1.77 -9.19
N PHE A 49 -20.05 -0.59 -8.90
CA PHE A 49 -19.39 -0.32 -7.63
C PHE A 49 -20.38 -0.23 -6.45
N GLU A 50 -21.50 0.47 -6.62
CA GLU A 50 -22.56 0.58 -5.60
C GLU A 50 -23.10 -0.80 -5.23
N GLN A 51 -23.42 -1.64 -6.23
CA GLN A 51 -23.83 -3.03 -6.01
C GLN A 51 -22.78 -3.82 -5.21
N ALA A 52 -21.50 -3.63 -5.54
CA ALA A 52 -20.38 -4.26 -4.83
C ALA A 52 -20.35 -3.87 -3.35
N ILE A 53 -20.55 -2.58 -3.08
CA ILE A 53 -20.55 -2.02 -1.72
C ILE A 53 -21.75 -2.54 -0.92
N ASP A 54 -22.93 -2.65 -1.53
CA ASP A 54 -24.12 -3.18 -0.85
C ASP A 54 -23.97 -4.66 -0.48
N LEU A 55 -23.48 -5.48 -1.42
CA LEU A 55 -23.15 -6.89 -1.15
C LEU A 55 -22.10 -7.02 -0.05
N MET A 56 -21.08 -6.19 -0.10
CA MET A 56 -20.05 -6.15 0.93
C MET A 56 -20.66 -5.80 2.29
N LYS A 57 -21.47 -4.73 2.40
CA LYS A 57 -22.12 -4.34 3.67
C LYS A 57 -22.98 -5.46 4.24
N ALA A 58 -23.75 -6.15 3.40
CA ALA A 58 -24.54 -7.31 3.83
C ALA A 58 -23.65 -8.44 4.38
N ARG A 59 -22.52 -8.74 3.72
CA ARG A 59 -21.56 -9.74 4.20
C ARG A 59 -20.89 -9.34 5.51
N LEU A 60 -20.50 -8.08 5.65
CA LEU A 60 -19.87 -7.54 6.87
C LEU A 60 -20.82 -7.61 8.08
N ALA A 61 -22.12 -7.47 7.86
CA ALA A 61 -23.12 -7.63 8.91
C ALA A 61 -23.24 -9.10 9.39
N ALA A 62 -22.96 -10.07 8.52
CA ALA A 62 -23.02 -11.50 8.82
C ALA A 62 -21.69 -12.09 9.33
N ASP A 63 -20.55 -11.53 8.92
CA ASP A 63 -19.21 -12.00 9.29
C ASP A 63 -18.30 -10.83 9.72
N ALA A 64 -18.31 -10.53 11.02
CA ALA A 64 -17.48 -9.49 11.60
C ALA A 64 -15.96 -9.79 11.46
N THR A 65 -15.56 -11.07 11.53
CA THR A 65 -14.15 -11.46 11.44
C THR A 65 -13.62 -11.33 10.02
N GLY A 66 -14.39 -11.77 9.02
CA GLY A 66 -14.13 -11.48 7.61
C GLY A 66 -14.09 -9.98 7.35
N GLY A 67 -14.95 -9.21 8.01
CA GLY A 67 -14.95 -7.76 7.89
C GLY A 67 -13.70 -7.07 8.40
N ASP A 68 -13.17 -7.49 9.54
CA ASP A 68 -11.89 -6.98 10.04
C ASP A 68 -10.74 -7.31 9.10
N ARG A 69 -10.70 -8.54 8.56
CA ARG A 69 -9.69 -8.96 7.58
C ARG A 69 -9.79 -8.14 6.30
N LEU A 70 -10.99 -7.91 5.77
CA LEU A 70 -11.20 -7.08 4.58
C LEU A 70 -10.72 -5.65 4.79
N ARG A 71 -11.03 -5.05 5.94
CA ARG A 71 -10.55 -3.71 6.30
C ARG A 71 -9.03 -3.67 6.38
N GLN A 72 -8.39 -4.69 6.95
CA GLN A 72 -6.94 -4.78 7.01
C GLN A 72 -6.30 -4.83 5.61
N VAL A 73 -6.79 -5.71 4.72
CA VAL A 73 -6.27 -5.85 3.34
C VAL A 73 -6.44 -4.53 2.57
N LEU A 74 -7.60 -3.89 2.71
CA LEU A 74 -7.91 -2.60 2.07
C LEU A 74 -7.25 -1.38 2.72
N ASP A 75 -6.56 -1.57 3.85
CA ASP A 75 -5.95 -0.52 4.67
C ASP A 75 -6.93 0.46 5.35
N VAL A 76 -8.19 0.06 5.52
CA VAL A 76 -9.30 0.90 6.01
C VAL A 76 -9.42 0.81 7.53
N ASP A 77 -9.68 1.94 8.22
CA ASP A 77 -9.96 1.89 9.67
C ASP A 77 -11.36 1.33 9.95
N ARG A 78 -11.62 0.83 11.16
CA ARG A 78 -12.96 0.40 11.54
C ARG A 78 -13.98 1.54 11.50
N LYS A 79 -13.53 2.77 11.81
CA LYS A 79 -14.37 3.98 11.80
C LYS A 79 -14.57 4.60 10.43
N ASP A 80 -13.80 4.20 9.43
CA ASP A 80 -13.86 4.80 8.10
C ASP A 80 -14.85 4.05 7.20
N ASP A 81 -15.49 4.78 6.28
CA ASP A 81 -16.32 4.20 5.24
C ASP A 81 -15.46 3.65 4.09
N ILE A 82 -15.60 2.35 3.80
CA ILE A 82 -14.79 1.66 2.78
C ILE A 82 -14.98 2.28 1.38
N ALA A 83 -16.20 2.72 1.03
CA ALA A 83 -16.46 3.28 -0.28
C ALA A 83 -15.74 4.64 -0.45
N GLU A 84 -15.81 5.49 0.57
CA GLU A 84 -15.07 6.75 0.58
C GLU A 84 -13.56 6.54 0.50
N VAL A 85 -13.04 5.53 1.22
CA VAL A 85 -11.62 5.19 1.15
C VAL A 85 -11.21 4.76 -0.25
N LEU A 86 -11.95 3.84 -0.86
CA LEU A 86 -11.59 3.28 -2.16
C LEU A 86 -11.63 4.32 -3.29
N LEU A 87 -12.52 5.32 -3.18
CA LEU A 87 -12.64 6.40 -4.17
C LEU A 87 -11.70 7.58 -3.90
N GLY A 88 -11.33 7.81 -2.63
CA GLY A 88 -10.65 9.05 -2.22
C GLY A 88 -9.22 8.88 -1.73
N TRP A 89 -8.72 7.67 -1.50
CA TRP A 89 -7.38 7.47 -0.93
C TRP A 89 -6.31 7.30 -2.00
N ALA A 90 -5.15 7.92 -1.77
CA ALA A 90 -4.03 7.83 -2.68
C ALA A 90 -3.42 6.44 -2.66
N ASP A 91 -3.10 5.93 -3.84
CA ASP A 91 -2.47 4.63 -4.00
C ASP A 91 -0.96 4.76 -4.18
N MET A 92 -0.21 3.77 -3.70
CA MET A 92 1.22 3.65 -3.98
C MET A 92 1.49 3.47 -5.48
N ASP A 93 0.54 2.89 -6.20
CA ASP A 93 0.64 2.68 -7.65
C ASP A 93 0.50 3.99 -8.45
N ASP A 94 -0.09 5.03 -7.84
CA ASP A 94 -0.24 6.35 -8.45
C ASP A 94 1.03 7.23 -8.23
N VAL A 95 1.95 6.80 -7.37
CA VAL A 95 3.17 7.54 -7.05
C VAL A 95 4.31 7.11 -7.98
N ALA A 96 4.98 8.10 -8.59
CA ALA A 96 6.15 7.84 -9.40
C ALA A 96 7.26 7.12 -8.60
N PRO A 97 7.82 5.99 -9.08
CA PRO A 97 8.82 5.20 -8.35
C PRO A 97 10.02 6.02 -7.85
N LYS A 98 10.47 6.99 -8.66
CA LYS A 98 11.60 7.86 -8.31
C LYS A 98 11.36 8.64 -7.01
N ILE A 99 10.14 9.12 -6.77
CA ILE A 99 9.80 9.88 -5.55
C ILE A 99 9.93 8.98 -4.33
N VAL A 100 9.36 7.77 -4.40
CA VAL A 100 9.42 6.79 -3.30
C VAL A 100 10.86 6.39 -3.01
N ARG A 101 11.65 6.09 -4.04
CA ARG A 101 13.06 5.70 -3.89
C ARG A 101 13.91 6.83 -3.29
N GLN A 102 13.75 8.07 -3.76
CA GLN A 102 14.46 9.22 -3.20
C GLN A 102 14.13 9.43 -1.72
N ALA A 103 12.85 9.29 -1.34
CA ALA A 103 12.45 9.37 0.05
C ALA A 103 13.05 8.23 0.91
N MET A 104 13.12 7.00 0.38
CA MET A 104 13.77 5.87 1.05
C MET A 104 15.27 6.10 1.27
N ILE A 105 16.00 6.55 0.24
CA ILE A 105 17.44 6.85 0.35
C ILE A 105 17.67 7.97 1.36
N ALA A 106 16.92 9.07 1.26
CA ALA A 106 17.01 10.19 2.21
C ALA A 106 16.79 9.72 3.65
N ARG A 107 15.79 8.85 3.87
CA ARG A 107 15.53 8.29 5.20
C ARG A 107 16.65 7.38 5.70
N CYS A 108 17.25 6.58 4.82
CA CYS A 108 18.38 5.72 5.19
C CYS A 108 19.64 6.55 5.54
N LEU A 109 19.90 7.62 4.79
CA LEU A 109 20.98 8.56 5.08
C LEU A 109 20.78 9.25 6.45
N GLU A 110 19.56 9.67 6.76
CA GLU A 110 19.21 10.28 8.05
C GLU A 110 19.39 9.33 9.23
N LEU A 111 18.98 8.06 9.08
CA LEU A 111 19.13 7.03 10.11
C LEU A 111 20.59 6.63 10.35
N GLY A 112 21.43 6.75 9.33
CA GLY A 112 22.83 6.37 9.38
C GLY A 112 23.05 4.85 9.44
N LYS A 113 24.33 4.50 9.63
CA LYS A 113 24.81 3.11 9.61
C LYS A 113 24.19 2.30 10.75
N GLY A 114 23.63 1.14 10.42
CA GLY A 114 23.08 0.25 11.44
C GLY A 114 21.93 -0.63 10.96
N ARG A 115 21.27 -1.26 11.94
CA ARG A 115 20.11 -2.11 11.73
C ARG A 115 18.88 -1.42 12.31
N HIS A 116 17.85 -1.26 11.48
CA HIS A 116 16.65 -0.51 11.80
C HIS A 116 15.39 -1.33 11.55
N ASP A 117 14.35 -1.11 12.36
CA ASP A 117 13.03 -1.70 12.14
C ASP A 117 12.43 -1.15 10.83
N LEU A 118 11.90 -2.03 9.97
CA LEU A 118 11.44 -1.61 8.66
C LEU A 118 10.23 -0.67 8.74
N ARG A 119 9.33 -0.84 9.73
CA ARG A 119 8.18 0.05 9.90
C ARG A 119 8.61 1.46 10.30
N SER A 120 9.64 1.58 11.16
CA SER A 120 10.22 2.88 11.53
C SER A 120 10.91 3.61 10.38
N VAL A 121 11.35 2.87 9.35
CA VAL A 121 11.93 3.43 8.12
C VAL A 121 10.81 3.85 7.16
N LEU A 122 9.86 2.95 6.89
CA LEU A 122 8.82 3.18 5.89
C LEU A 122 7.80 4.24 6.31
N ARG A 123 7.50 4.38 7.60
CA ARG A 123 6.48 5.33 8.04
C ARG A 123 6.85 6.79 7.69
N PRO A 124 8.06 7.29 8.03
CA PRO A 124 8.53 8.61 7.58
C PRO A 124 8.66 8.74 6.05
N VAL A 125 9.04 7.66 5.34
CA VAL A 125 9.09 7.67 3.87
C VAL A 125 7.70 7.99 3.31
N LEU A 126 6.67 7.28 3.79
CA LEU A 126 5.31 7.54 3.36
C LEU A 126 4.82 8.95 3.81
N ASP A 127 5.28 9.46 4.96
CA ASP A 127 4.97 10.83 5.39
C ASP A 127 5.44 11.86 4.34
N VAL A 128 6.65 11.70 3.82
CA VAL A 128 7.21 12.56 2.77
C VAL A 128 6.50 12.36 1.44
N VAL A 129 6.32 11.11 1.02
CA VAL A 129 5.73 10.78 -0.29
C VAL A 129 4.30 11.31 -0.44
N PHE A 130 3.54 11.30 0.65
CA PHE A 130 2.13 11.74 0.64
C PHE A 130 1.93 13.09 1.34
N ALA A 131 2.98 13.87 1.59
CA ALA A 131 2.89 15.15 2.29
C ALA A 131 1.90 16.13 1.61
N ASP A 132 1.95 16.19 0.28
CA ASP A 132 1.09 17.07 -0.53
C ASP A 132 -0.21 16.38 -0.97
N SER A 133 -0.43 15.14 -0.54
CA SER A 133 -1.63 14.42 -0.90
C SER A 133 -2.82 14.96 -0.10
N LYS A 134 -3.88 15.37 -0.80
CA LYS A 134 -5.18 15.65 -0.18
C LYS A 134 -5.85 14.38 0.37
N ALA A 135 -5.27 13.22 0.06
CA ALA A 135 -5.75 11.92 0.47
C ALA A 135 -4.96 11.38 1.66
N ARG A 136 -5.56 10.45 2.39
CA ARG A 136 -4.88 9.83 3.53
C ARG A 136 -3.72 8.97 3.05
N ARG A 137 -2.60 9.09 3.76
CA ARG A 137 -1.41 8.25 3.59
C ARG A 137 -1.71 6.77 3.89
N PRO A 138 -1.21 5.83 3.07
CA PRO A 138 -1.21 4.41 3.38
C PRO A 138 -0.54 4.09 4.73
N ARG A 139 -1.05 3.08 5.45
CA ARG A 139 -0.36 2.53 6.63
C ARG A 139 0.77 1.61 6.19
N VAL A 140 1.74 1.44 7.08
CA VAL A 140 2.76 0.41 6.94
C VAL A 140 2.27 -0.86 7.64
N GLY A 141 1.98 -1.90 6.87
CA GLY A 141 1.52 -3.19 7.39
C GLY A 141 1.25 -4.19 6.28
N ALA A 142 0.70 -5.35 6.66
CA ALA A 142 0.21 -6.37 5.72
C ALA A 142 -1.09 -5.90 5.04
N ASN A 143 -0.96 -4.98 4.09
CA ASN A 143 -2.04 -4.41 3.30
C ASN A 143 -1.70 -4.42 1.81
N ARG A 144 -2.65 -3.98 0.97
CA ARG A 144 -2.48 -3.98 -0.50
C ARG A 144 -1.26 -3.23 -1.02
N HIS A 145 -0.72 -2.27 -0.27
CA HIS A 145 0.41 -1.43 -0.69
C HIS A 145 1.77 -2.08 -0.43
N TRP A 146 1.80 -3.09 0.45
CA TRP A 146 3.05 -3.73 0.86
C TRP A 146 3.83 -4.39 -0.28
N PRO A 147 3.22 -5.17 -1.21
CA PRO A 147 3.95 -5.76 -2.32
C PRO A 147 4.73 -4.74 -3.15
N ARG A 148 4.15 -3.56 -3.36
CA ARG A 148 4.78 -2.47 -4.11
C ARG A 148 5.93 -1.82 -3.34
N LEU A 149 5.76 -1.60 -2.04
CA LEU A 149 6.84 -1.10 -1.18
C LEU A 149 8.00 -2.09 -1.07
N LEU A 150 7.71 -3.38 -0.95
CA LEU A 150 8.71 -4.45 -0.97
C LEU A 150 9.49 -4.45 -2.29
N GLN A 151 8.80 -4.30 -3.43
CA GLN A 151 9.45 -4.19 -4.72
C GLN A 151 10.47 -3.05 -4.73
N TYR A 152 10.08 -1.84 -4.31
CA TYR A 152 11.00 -0.70 -4.27
C TYR A 152 12.21 -0.92 -3.35
N LEU A 153 12.01 -1.58 -2.21
CA LEU A 153 13.12 -1.93 -1.31
C LEU A 153 14.08 -2.94 -1.94
N ARG A 154 13.56 -3.89 -2.72
CA ARG A 154 14.39 -4.89 -3.44
C ARG A 154 15.16 -4.25 -4.60
N GLU A 155 14.52 -3.36 -5.34
CA GLU A 155 15.18 -2.55 -6.38
C GLU A 155 16.35 -1.75 -5.77
N LEU A 156 16.13 -1.10 -4.62
CA LEU A 156 17.21 -0.38 -3.91
C LEU A 156 18.31 -1.29 -3.36
N GLU A 157 17.95 -2.46 -2.83
CA GLU A 157 18.93 -3.46 -2.37
C GLU A 157 19.83 -3.93 -3.53
N GLU A 158 19.27 -4.12 -4.72
CA GLU A 158 20.01 -4.50 -5.93
C GLU A 158 20.88 -3.36 -6.46
N GLU A 159 20.34 -2.14 -6.53
CA GLU A 159 21.07 -0.95 -7.01
C GLU A 159 22.25 -0.57 -6.10
N THR A 160 22.14 -0.84 -4.80
CA THR A 160 23.15 -0.49 -3.79
C THR A 160 24.08 -1.65 -3.43
N ASP A 161 24.02 -2.76 -4.18
CA ASP A 161 24.93 -3.90 -4.00
C ASP A 161 26.25 -3.65 -4.73
N ALA A 162 27.25 -3.16 -3.98
CA ALA A 162 28.60 -2.93 -4.47
C ALA A 162 29.56 -4.08 -4.13
N SER A 163 29.04 -5.31 -3.95
CA SER A 163 29.85 -6.47 -3.55
C SER A 163 31.12 -6.61 -4.42
N PRO A 164 32.33 -6.72 -3.81
CA PRO A 164 32.57 -6.99 -2.39
C PRO A 164 32.73 -5.74 -1.48
N ALA A 165 32.68 -4.52 -2.02
CA ALA A 165 32.96 -3.29 -1.27
C ALA A 165 31.96 -3.05 -0.12
N GLY A 166 30.69 -3.38 -0.35
CA GLY A 166 29.63 -3.23 0.65
C GLY A 166 28.24 -3.28 0.03
N GLN A 167 27.22 -3.10 0.86
CA GLN A 167 25.82 -3.02 0.45
C GLN A 167 25.18 -1.82 1.15
N GLY A 168 24.62 -0.89 0.38
CA GLY A 168 24.01 0.33 0.94
C GLY A 168 22.73 0.03 1.71
N LEU A 169 21.85 -0.78 1.15
CA LEU A 169 20.63 -1.24 1.79
C LEU A 169 20.50 -2.75 1.69
N ARG A 170 20.16 -3.42 2.80
CA ARG A 170 19.88 -4.86 2.80
C ARG A 170 18.67 -5.20 3.65
N LEU A 171 17.75 -5.99 3.10
CA LEU A 171 16.62 -6.52 3.86
C LEU A 171 17.04 -7.72 4.71
N LEU A 172 16.54 -7.75 5.95
CA LEU A 172 16.81 -8.79 6.94
C LEU A 172 15.50 -9.23 7.60
N ASN A 173 15.48 -10.42 8.17
CA ASN A 173 14.43 -10.80 9.09
C ASN A 173 14.55 -9.98 10.39
N ALA A 174 13.44 -9.69 11.06
CA ALA A 174 13.43 -9.00 12.36
C ALA A 174 14.15 -9.81 13.46
N GLY A 175 14.31 -11.13 13.29
CA GLY A 175 15.16 -11.96 14.16
C GLY A 175 16.66 -11.89 13.84
N GLY A 176 17.07 -11.25 12.73
CA GLY A 176 18.48 -11.11 12.31
C GLY A 176 19.09 -12.36 11.68
N GLY A 177 18.43 -13.51 11.74
CA GLY A 177 18.89 -14.78 11.15
C GLY A 177 18.12 -15.20 9.90
N GLY A 178 18.78 -16.01 9.07
CA GLY A 178 18.18 -16.70 7.92
C GLY A 178 17.98 -15.83 6.69
N ARG A 179 17.55 -16.47 5.60
CA ARG A 179 17.16 -15.78 4.36
C ARG A 179 15.81 -15.10 4.58
N VAL A 180 15.66 -13.89 4.08
CA VAL A 180 14.35 -13.23 4.00
C VAL A 180 13.49 -13.99 3.01
N ALA A 181 12.22 -14.22 3.35
CA ALA A 181 11.27 -14.81 2.43
C ALA A 181 11.22 -14.04 1.10
N ARG A 182 10.86 -14.71 0.01
CA ARG A 182 10.72 -14.04 -1.29
C ARG A 182 9.56 -13.04 -1.29
N HIS A 183 8.46 -13.42 -0.65
CA HIS A 183 7.23 -12.64 -0.51
C HIS A 183 6.79 -12.61 0.96
N PRO A 184 7.50 -11.89 1.84
CA PRO A 184 7.07 -11.70 3.22
C PRO A 184 5.70 -11.02 3.24
N SER A 185 4.81 -11.47 4.11
CA SER A 185 3.43 -10.98 4.17
C SER A 185 3.28 -9.66 4.94
N ASP A 186 4.22 -9.33 5.82
CA ASP A 186 4.15 -8.14 6.68
C ASP A 186 5.54 -7.46 6.81
N PRO A 187 5.65 -6.14 6.62
CA PRO A 187 6.89 -5.40 6.89
C PRO A 187 7.37 -5.51 8.34
N GLY A 188 6.46 -5.76 9.31
CA GLY A 188 6.79 -5.89 10.72
C GLY A 188 7.63 -7.12 11.08
N THR A 189 7.77 -8.09 10.17
CA THR A 189 8.66 -9.23 10.36
C THR A 189 10.07 -8.96 9.83
N LEU A 190 10.35 -7.74 9.35
CA LEU A 190 11.58 -7.38 8.67
C LEU A 190 12.32 -6.24 9.35
N ALA A 191 13.62 -6.21 9.11
CA ALA A 191 14.51 -5.11 9.43
C ALA A 191 15.30 -4.72 8.18
N VAL A 192 15.89 -3.54 8.19
CA VAL A 192 16.82 -3.08 7.16
C VAL A 192 18.19 -2.84 7.77
N ARG A 193 19.25 -3.28 7.09
CA ARG A 193 20.61 -2.85 7.39
C ARG A 193 21.00 -1.77 6.40
N VAL A 194 21.53 -0.67 6.93
CA VAL A 194 21.94 0.50 6.16
C VAL A 194 23.44 0.71 6.31
N ASP A 195 24.12 0.94 5.19
CA ASP A 195 25.48 1.44 5.12
C ASP A 195 25.52 2.69 4.21
N PRO A 196 25.53 3.91 4.80
CA PRO A 196 25.42 5.15 4.03
C PRO A 196 26.49 5.35 2.96
N GLU A 197 27.67 4.76 3.15
CA GLU A 197 28.81 4.85 2.22
C GLU A 197 28.53 4.20 0.86
N HIS A 198 27.51 3.35 0.78
CA HIS A 198 27.16 2.57 -0.42
C HIS A 198 25.74 2.88 -0.92
N LEU A 199 25.11 3.97 -0.45
CA LEU A 199 23.76 4.39 -0.86
C LEU A 199 23.73 5.33 -2.09
N LEU A 200 24.90 5.87 -2.49
CA LEU A 200 25.05 6.90 -3.54
C LEU A 200 26.10 6.49 -4.58
#